data_AF-A0A502ENT1-F1
#
_entry.id   AF-A0A502ENT1-F1
#
_cell.length_a   1.000
_cell.length_b   1.000
_cell.length_c   1.000
_cell.angle_alpha   90.00
_cell.angle_beta   90.00
_cell.angle_gamma   90.00
#
_symmetry.space_group_name_H-M   'P 1'
#
loop_
_entity.id
_entity.type
_entity.pdbx_description
1 polymer ?
#
loop_
_entity_poly.entity_id
_entity_poly.type
_entity_poly.pdbx_seq_one_letter_code
_entity_poly.pdbx_strand_id
1 'polypeptide(L)'
;MDDQVIQITKINTEDFIFKDIQNITFPIPPLASANFYDNDGVQTLKVCSTVYINSKGTEKPTVQRTTQDDSTLTIYYDYEWDEISPDTYNVYYIETDYTSDTIGDITEVITYLKYTPSTTVVGPGDGGDPTLSRGTKTSSGG
;
A
#
# COMPACT_ATOMS: atom_id res chain seq x y z
N MET A 1 3.27 3.64 19.57
CA MET A 1 3.18 3.63 18.10
C MET A 1 1.90 2.92 17.78
N ASP A 2 0.94 3.66 17.25
CA ASP A 2 -0.35 3.11 16.86
C ASP A 2 -0.59 3.43 15.38
N ASP A 3 -0.83 2.40 14.59
CA ASP A 3 -1.33 2.49 13.23
C ASP A 3 -2.80 2.06 13.19
N GLN A 4 -3.64 2.91 12.60
CA GLN A 4 -5.06 2.65 12.44
C GLN A 4 -5.43 2.71 10.97
N VAL A 5 -5.96 1.61 10.45
CA VAL A 5 -6.60 1.60 9.13
C VAL A 5 -7.96 2.27 9.23
N ILE A 6 -8.11 3.40 8.57
CA ILE A 6 -9.35 4.20 8.56
C ILE A 6 -10.32 3.68 7.51
N GLN A 7 -9.81 3.36 6.32
CA GLN A 7 -10.63 2.80 5.25
C GLN A 7 -9.81 1.97 4.26
N ILE A 8 -10.48 0.94 3.71
CA ILE A 8 -10.03 0.19 2.55
C ILE A 8 -11.24 0.08 1.61
N THR A 9 -11.21 0.83 0.51
CA THR A 9 -12.35 0.98 -0.40
C THR A 9 -11.93 0.66 -1.83
N LYS A 10 -12.64 -0.25 -2.51
CA LYS A 10 -12.49 -0.45 -3.95
C LYS A 10 -13.07 0.76 -4.66
N ILE A 11 -12.27 1.46 -5.46
CA ILE A 11 -12.66 2.73 -6.10
C ILE A 11 -13.11 2.56 -7.56
N ASN A 12 -12.75 1.47 -8.23
CA ASN A 12 -13.22 1.20 -9.59
C ASN A 12 -14.54 0.41 -9.57
N THR A 13 -15.49 0.83 -10.40
CA THR A 13 -16.74 0.09 -10.65
C THR A 13 -16.65 -0.79 -11.89
N GLU A 14 -15.89 -0.34 -12.89
CA GLU A 14 -15.60 -1.06 -14.12
C GLU A 14 -14.21 -1.73 -14.06
N ASP A 15 -13.97 -2.69 -14.93
CA ASP A 15 -12.68 -3.35 -15.05
C ASP A 15 -11.58 -2.33 -15.37
N PHE A 16 -10.59 -2.26 -14.49
CA PHE A 16 -9.43 -1.41 -14.72
C PHE A 16 -8.39 -2.17 -15.52
N ILE A 17 -7.97 -1.61 -16.66
CA ILE A 17 -6.98 -2.20 -17.55
C ILE A 17 -5.90 -1.16 -17.84
N PHE A 18 -4.63 -1.54 -17.64
CA PHE A 18 -3.53 -0.71 -18.09
C PHE A 18 -3.41 -0.78 -19.62
N LYS A 19 -3.48 0.37 -20.28
CA LYS A 19 -3.39 0.46 -21.74
C LYS A 19 -2.02 0.08 -22.30
N ASP A 20 -0.97 0.26 -21.50
CA ASP A 20 0.42 0.05 -21.90
C ASP A 20 1.09 -1.01 -21.03
N ILE A 21 0.48 -2.20 -21.00
CA ILE A 21 0.90 -3.31 -20.14
C ILE A 21 2.34 -3.77 -20.39
N GLN A 22 2.85 -3.57 -21.61
CA GLN A 22 4.21 -3.97 -22.02
C GLN A 22 5.30 -3.12 -21.38
N ASN A 23 4.98 -1.89 -20.94
CA ASN A 23 5.92 -0.97 -20.30
C ASN A 23 5.75 -0.92 -18.78
N ILE A 24 5.01 -1.86 -18.21
CA ILE A 24 4.70 -1.93 -16.79
C ILE A 24 5.46 -3.08 -16.16
N THR A 25 6.16 -2.78 -15.06
CA THR A 25 6.78 -3.80 -14.22
C THR A 25 5.78 -4.29 -13.18
N PHE A 26 5.62 -5.60 -13.08
CA PHE A 26 4.75 -6.25 -12.10
C PHE A 26 5.54 -6.76 -10.89
N PRO A 27 4.93 -6.76 -9.69
CA PRO A 27 3.64 -6.14 -9.38
C PRO A 27 3.70 -4.60 -9.41
N ILE A 28 2.54 -3.95 -9.56
CA ILE A 28 2.46 -2.49 -9.58
C ILE A 28 2.76 -1.96 -8.17
N PRO A 29 3.79 -1.13 -7.97
CA PRO A 29 4.06 -0.59 -6.65
C PRO A 29 2.91 0.32 -6.20
N PRO A 30 2.58 0.36 -4.89
CA PRO A 30 1.55 1.24 -4.37
C PRO A 30 1.86 2.70 -4.68
N LEU A 31 0.82 3.52 -4.84
CA LEU A 31 0.96 4.97 -4.98
C LEU A 31 0.52 5.61 -3.68
N ALA A 32 1.48 6.13 -2.91
CA ALA A 32 1.22 6.72 -1.61
C ALA A 32 1.40 8.24 -1.61
N SER A 33 0.59 8.92 -0.80
CA SER A 33 0.82 10.29 -0.34
C SER A 33 0.72 10.34 1.17
N ALA A 34 1.44 11.26 1.79
CA ALA A 34 1.49 11.37 3.24
C ALA A 34 1.49 12.83 3.69
N ASN A 35 0.63 13.18 4.64
CA ASN A 35 0.51 14.53 5.17
C ASN A 35 0.29 14.50 6.69
N PHE A 36 0.97 15.41 7.38
CA PHE A 36 0.72 15.64 8.80
C PHE A 36 -0.58 16.42 9.00
N TYR A 37 -1.28 16.10 10.09
CA TYR A 37 -2.40 16.89 10.57
C TYR A 37 -2.49 16.80 12.09
N ASP A 38 -3.19 17.75 12.71
CA ASP A 38 -3.53 17.72 14.13
C ASP A 38 -4.89 17.03 14.30
N ASN A 39 -4.94 16.03 15.17
CA ASN A 39 -6.15 15.32 15.54
C ASN A 39 -6.41 15.52 17.04
N ASP A 40 -7.18 16.53 17.39
CA ASP A 40 -7.50 16.90 18.78
C ASP A 40 -6.25 17.06 19.68
N GLY A 41 -5.20 17.71 19.17
CA GLY A 41 -3.94 17.91 19.86
C GLY A 41 -2.94 16.76 19.76
N VAL A 42 -3.26 15.72 18.98
CA VAL A 42 -2.34 14.62 18.65
C VAL A 42 -1.85 14.77 17.22
N GLN A 43 -0.56 15.04 17.05
CA GLN A 43 0.07 15.06 15.74
C GLN A 43 -0.02 13.67 15.10
N THR A 44 -0.63 13.62 13.92
CA THR A 44 -0.92 12.36 13.21
C THR A 44 -0.43 12.47 11.78
N LEU A 45 0.14 11.37 11.25
CA LEU A 45 0.53 11.26 9.85
C LEU A 45 -0.53 10.44 9.13
N LYS A 46 -1.28 11.10 8.25
CA LYS A 46 -2.23 10.44 7.36
C LYS A 46 -1.50 9.95 6.12
N VAL A 47 -1.58 8.65 5.86
CA VAL A 47 -1.05 8.03 4.65
C VAL A 47 -2.21 7.51 3.79
N CYS A 48 -2.26 7.99 2.56
CA CYS A 48 -3.26 7.61 1.57
C CYS A 48 -2.57 6.83 0.45
N SER A 49 -2.95 5.58 0.25
CA SER A 49 -2.34 4.68 -0.74
C SER A 49 -3.35 4.16 -1.74
N THR A 50 -2.93 4.08 -3.00
CA THR A 50 -3.64 3.38 -4.07
C THR A 50 -2.90 2.10 -4.41
N VAL A 51 -3.58 0.96 -4.32
CA VAL A 51 -3.03 -0.37 -4.67
C VAL A 51 -3.83 -0.99 -5.82
N TYR A 52 -3.13 -1.75 -6.66
CA TYR A 52 -3.68 -2.42 -7.84
C TYR A 52 -3.57 -3.93 -7.64
N ILE A 53 -4.70 -4.58 -7.36
CA ILE A 53 -4.76 -6.01 -7.07
C ILE A 53 -5.42 -6.74 -8.24
N ASN A 54 -4.97 -7.96 -8.54
CA ASN A 54 -5.59 -8.80 -9.57
C ASN A 54 -7.09 -8.94 -9.30
N SER A 55 -7.94 -8.63 -10.29
CA SER A 55 -9.39 -8.71 -10.15
C SER A 55 -9.92 -10.15 -9.96
N LYS A 56 -9.13 -11.16 -10.37
CA LYS A 56 -9.43 -12.58 -10.15
C LYS A 56 -9.33 -12.96 -8.67
N GLY A 57 -8.55 -12.22 -7.90
CA GLY A 57 -8.49 -12.33 -6.45
C GLY A 57 -9.77 -11.79 -5.81
N THR A 58 -10.36 -12.56 -4.90
CA THR A 58 -11.57 -12.16 -4.16
C THR A 58 -11.27 -11.42 -2.87
N GLU A 59 -10.02 -11.47 -2.40
CA GLU A 59 -9.60 -10.87 -1.13
C GLU A 59 -9.28 -9.38 -1.29
N LYS A 60 -9.68 -8.60 -0.29
CA LYS A 60 -9.28 -7.19 -0.18
C LYS A 60 -7.84 -7.14 0.32
N PRO A 61 -7.04 -6.14 -0.09
CA PRO A 61 -5.72 -5.95 0.48
C PRO A 61 -5.82 -5.70 1.99
N THR A 62 -4.81 -6.10 2.74
CA THR A 62 -4.69 -5.78 4.17
C THR A 62 -3.46 -4.91 4.39
N VAL A 63 -3.55 -4.01 5.38
CA VAL A 63 -2.39 -3.23 5.82
C VAL A 63 -1.69 -4.04 6.89
N GLN A 64 -0.43 -4.35 6.67
CA GLN A 64 0.43 -4.97 7.66
C GLN A 64 1.05 -3.91 8.58
N ARG A 65 1.70 -4.40 9.64
CA ARG A 65 2.37 -3.57 10.64
C ARG A 65 3.27 -2.52 9.98
N THR A 66 3.06 -1.27 10.36
CA THR A 66 3.95 -0.17 9.99
C THR A 66 5.23 -0.21 10.83
N THR A 67 6.36 0.12 10.21
CA THR A 67 7.65 0.24 10.91
C THR A 67 8.24 1.60 10.65
N GLN A 68 8.51 2.36 11.71
CA GLN A 68 9.31 3.58 11.64
C GLN A 68 10.76 3.23 11.92
N ASP A 69 11.66 3.57 10.99
CA ASP A 69 13.11 3.54 11.16
C ASP A 69 13.66 4.93 10.86
N ASP A 70 14.28 5.55 11.87
CA ASP A 70 14.66 6.97 11.85
C ASP A 70 13.52 7.89 11.34
N SER A 71 13.76 8.54 10.18
CA SER A 71 12.85 9.47 9.53
C SER A 71 11.97 8.83 8.46
N THR A 72 11.96 7.50 8.36
CA THR A 72 11.27 6.76 7.30
C THR A 72 10.21 5.84 7.89
N LEU A 73 8.95 6.08 7.50
CA LEU A 73 7.85 5.17 7.78
C LEU A 73 7.71 4.17 6.64
N THR A 74 7.75 2.88 6.96
CA THR A 74 7.49 1.81 5.99
C THR A 74 6.12 1.18 6.24
N ILE A 75 5.33 1.04 5.18
CA ILE A 75 4.03 0.36 5.20
C ILE A 75 4.03 -0.79 4.18
N TYR A 76 3.58 -1.95 4.62
CA TYR A 76 3.41 -3.12 3.77
C TYR A 76 1.91 -3.35 3.53
N TYR A 77 1.56 -3.60 2.27
CA TYR A 77 0.23 -4.04 1.88
C TYR A 77 0.31 -5.49 1.43
N ASP A 78 -0.38 -6.38 2.14
CA ASP A 78 -0.45 -7.76 1.70
C ASP A 78 -1.31 -7.87 0.46
N TYR A 79 -0.87 -8.73 -0.44
CA TYR A 79 -1.62 -9.09 -1.61
C TYR A 79 -1.41 -10.56 -1.99
N GLU A 80 -2.45 -11.13 -2.60
CA GLU A 80 -2.36 -12.41 -3.28
C GLU A 80 -1.91 -12.17 -4.73
N TRP A 81 -0.73 -12.68 -5.07
CA TRP A 81 -0.16 -12.63 -6.41
C TRP A 81 -0.46 -13.88 -7.23
N ASP A 82 -0.55 -13.69 -8.54
CA ASP A 82 -0.47 -14.72 -9.57
C ASP A 82 0.70 -14.32 -10.50
N GLU A 83 1.57 -15.27 -10.87
CA GLU A 83 2.72 -15.03 -11.76
C GLU A 83 2.32 -14.46 -13.12
N ILE A 84 1.07 -14.66 -13.51
CA ILE A 84 0.52 -14.13 -14.75
C ILE A 84 0.04 -12.70 -14.54
N SER A 85 0.56 -11.78 -15.37
CA SER A 85 0.07 -10.39 -15.46
C SER A 85 -1.46 -10.37 -15.50
N PRO A 86 -2.13 -9.76 -14.51
CA PRO A 86 -3.58 -9.67 -14.51
C PRO A 86 -4.11 -8.96 -15.75
N ASP A 87 -5.18 -9.53 -16.32
CA ASP A 87 -5.90 -8.91 -17.44
C ASP A 87 -6.63 -7.64 -16.99
N THR A 88 -7.17 -7.67 -15.76
CA THR A 88 -7.91 -6.57 -15.13
C THR A 88 -7.57 -6.44 -13.64
N TYR A 89 -7.78 -5.25 -13.07
CA TYR A 89 -7.42 -4.92 -11.70
C TYR A 89 -8.61 -4.42 -10.88
N ASN A 90 -8.62 -4.79 -9.61
CA ASN A 90 -9.32 -4.05 -8.56
C ASN A 90 -8.38 -2.96 -8.03
N VAL A 91 -8.83 -1.71 -8.05
CA VAL A 91 -8.10 -0.55 -7.54
C VAL A 91 -8.66 -0.22 -6.17
N TYR A 92 -7.82 -0.26 -5.15
CA TYR A 92 -8.21 0.07 -3.78
C TYR A 92 -7.54 1.36 -3.32
N TYR A 93 -8.33 2.21 -2.67
CA TYR A 93 -7.86 3.32 -1.87
C TYR A 93 -7.80 2.90 -0.40
N ILE A 94 -6.66 3.14 0.23
CA ILE A 94 -6.36 2.77 1.61
C ILE A 94 -5.95 4.04 2.36
N GLU A 95 -6.57 4.28 3.50
CA GLU A 95 -6.21 5.38 4.40
C GLU A 95 -5.75 4.81 5.74
N THR A 96 -4.59 5.27 6.19
CA THR A 96 -3.98 4.84 7.45
C THR A 96 -3.53 6.07 8.22
N ASP A 97 -3.93 6.14 9.48
CA ASP A 97 -3.42 7.14 10.42
C ASP A 97 -2.33 6.50 11.26
N TYR A 98 -1.18 7.17 11.33
CA TYR A 98 -0.03 6.74 12.12
C TYR A 98 0.25 7.75 13.23
N THR A 99 0.56 7.26 14.42
CA THR A 99 1.01 8.06 15.57
C THR A 99 2.23 7.43 16.25
N SER A 100 3.19 8.26 16.65
CA SER A 100 4.35 7.86 17.46
C SER A 100 4.92 9.07 18.21
N ASP A 101 5.71 8.82 19.25
CA ASP A 101 6.37 9.89 20.01
C ASP A 101 7.38 10.69 19.14
N THR A 102 7.87 10.07 18.06
CA THR A 102 8.85 10.62 17.11
C THR A 102 8.22 10.87 15.73
N ILE A 103 6.91 11.08 15.67
CA ILE A 103 6.20 11.21 14.39
C ILE A 103 6.64 12.44 13.59
N GLY A 104 7.00 13.52 14.29
CA GLY A 104 7.50 14.76 13.68
C GLY A 104 8.84 14.59 12.95
N ASP A 105 9.57 13.50 13.20
CA ASP A 105 10.86 13.22 12.56
C ASP A 105 10.67 12.54 11.18
N ILE A 106 9.45 12.11 10.83
CA ILE A 106 9.18 11.38 9.59
C ILE A 106 9.20 12.33 8.39
N THR A 107 10.16 12.12 7.50
CA THR A 107 10.31 12.90 6.26
C THR A 107 9.96 12.09 5.01
N GLU A 108 9.90 10.77 5.13
CA GLU A 108 9.65 9.85 4.03
C GLU A 108 8.69 8.75 4.45
N VAL A 109 7.77 8.41 3.55
CA VAL A 109 6.92 7.22 3.65
C VAL A 109 7.20 6.32 2.47
N ILE A 110 7.62 5.08 2.74
CA ILE A 110 7.87 4.06 1.72
C ILE A 110 6.80 2.98 1.83
N THR A 111 6.22 2.63 0.69
CA THR A 111 5.17 1.61 0.62
C THR A 111 5.59 0.45 -0.24
N TYR A 112 5.29 -0.76 0.24
CA TYR A 112 5.62 -2.03 -0.41
C TYR A 112 4.36 -2.87 -0.60
N LEU A 113 4.34 -3.65 -1.66
CA LEU A 113 3.49 -4.83 -1.72
C LEU A 113 4.25 -6.01 -1.11
N LYS A 114 3.57 -6.80 -0.29
CA LYS A 114 4.11 -8.02 0.28
C LYS A 114 3.27 -9.21 -0.17
N TYR A 115 3.91 -10.23 -0.70
CA TYR A 115 3.19 -11.42 -1.14
C TYR A 115 2.88 -12.26 0.10
N THR A 116 1.59 -12.46 0.37
CA THR A 116 1.15 -13.38 1.41
C THR A 116 0.38 -14.50 0.73
N PRO A 117 0.97 -15.71 0.60
CA PRO A 117 0.29 -16.81 -0.06
C PRO A 117 -0.98 -17.17 0.71
N SER A 118 -2.11 -17.10 0.02
CA SER A 118 -3.37 -17.68 0.50
C SER A 118 -3.18 -19.15 0.84
N THR A 119 -3.96 -19.67 1.80
CA THR A 119 -4.07 -21.14 1.99
C THR A 119 -4.65 -21.85 0.75
N THR A 120 -5.22 -21.09 -0.19
CA THR A 120 -5.60 -21.50 -1.54
C THR A 120 -4.56 -21.05 -2.57
N VAL A 121 -3.58 -21.91 -2.81
CA VAL A 121 -2.57 -21.72 -3.87
C VAL A 121 -3.26 -21.79 -5.24
N VAL A 122 -3.50 -20.65 -5.88
CA VAL A 122 -3.86 -20.57 -7.31
C VAL A 122 -2.59 -20.38 -8.13
N GLY A 123 -1.97 -21.50 -8.52
CA GLY A 123 -0.78 -21.50 -9.40
C GLY A 123 0.55 -21.81 -8.69
N PRO A 124 1.62 -22.12 -9.44
CA PRO A 124 2.87 -22.64 -8.88
C PRO A 124 3.74 -21.52 -8.29
N GLY A 125 3.30 -20.85 -7.23
CA GLY A 125 4.05 -19.74 -6.62
C GLY A 125 4.97 -20.19 -5.49
N ASP A 126 6.28 -20.28 -5.76
CA ASP A 126 7.35 -20.33 -4.73
C ASP A 126 8.30 -19.11 -4.92
N GLY A 127 7.75 -18.00 -5.42
CA GLY A 127 8.46 -16.75 -5.68
C GLY A 127 8.59 -15.88 -4.44
N GLY A 128 9.79 -15.34 -4.19
CA GLY A 128 10.05 -14.42 -3.08
C GLY A 128 9.30 -13.10 -3.18
N ASP A 129 9.12 -12.43 -2.04
CA ASP A 129 8.44 -11.13 -1.94
C ASP A 129 8.99 -10.12 -2.97
N PRO A 130 8.14 -9.56 -3.85
CA PRO A 130 8.59 -8.52 -4.77
C PRO A 130 8.96 -7.25 -4.00
N THR A 131 10.23 -6.86 -4.05
CA THR A 131 10.77 -5.71 -3.33
C THR A 131 10.50 -4.36 -4.03
N LEU A 132 9.46 -4.26 -4.87
CA LEU A 132 9.17 -3.06 -5.64
C LEU A 132 8.36 -2.08 -4.78
N SER A 133 8.97 -0.94 -4.43
CA SER A 133 8.33 0.14 -3.66
C SER A 133 8.22 1.45 -4.41
N ARG A 134 7.35 2.32 -3.89
CA ARG A 134 7.37 3.76 -4.16
C ARG A 134 7.36 4.53 -2.84
N GLY A 135 8.34 5.43 -2.73
CA GLY A 135 8.44 6.40 -1.64
C GLY A 135 7.71 7.69 -1.97
N THR A 136 7.18 8.35 -0.95
CA THR A 136 6.61 9.68 -1.02
C THR A 136 7.19 10.54 0.11
N LYS A 137 7.39 11.83 -0.16
CA LYS A 137 7.86 12.77 0.85
C LYS A 137 6.68 13.33 1.61
N THR A 138 6.81 13.46 2.92
CA THR A 138 5.79 14.12 3.73
C THR A 138 5.77 15.60 3.38
N SER A 139 4.58 16.20 3.28
CA SER A 139 4.50 17.66 3.27
C SER A 139 4.68 18.16 4.70
N SER A 140 5.67 19.02 4.93
CA SER A 140 5.77 19.75 6.18
C SER A 140 4.57 20.71 6.24
N GLY A 141 3.58 20.40 7.08
CA GLY A 141 2.49 21.33 7.37
C GLY A 141 3.07 22.64 7.89
N GLY A 142 2.82 23.73 7.17
CA GLY A 142 3.17 25.09 7.58
C GLY A 142 2.08 25.74 8.41
#